data_AF-A0A6G9SLJ8-F1
#
_entry.id   AF-A0A6G9SLJ8-F1
#
_cell.length_a   1.000
_cell.length_b   1.000
_cell.length_c   1.000
_cell.angle_alpha   90.00
_cell.angle_beta   90.00
_cell.angle_gamma   90.00
#
_symmetry.space_group_name_H-M   'P 1'
#
loop_
_entity.id
_entity.type
_entity.pdbx_description
1 polymer ?
#
loop_
_entity_poly.entity_id
_entity_poly.type
_entity_poly.pdbx_seq_one_letter_code
_entity_poly.pdbx_strand_id
1 'polypeptide(L)'
;MGGIYLIQEQGQLVEMAETSYQSEDLLQKLLADYPSLLAGEQIDSAAPRRWLLVSREILIPDSEDSGGRWALDHLFLDQDGIPTLVEVKRASDSRIRREVVGQMLDYAANAVNYWSIDKIRTQFEAKRDSEQLLIELIGEDNANTEKFWQQVTTNLQAGKIRLIFVADKIPVELQRIVEFLNKQMNPAEILAVEIKQYVWTELEDLSS
;
A
#
# COMPACT_ATOMS: atom_id res chain seq x y z
N MET A 1 -10.31 -28.42 2.49
CA MET A 1 -10.48 -27.00 2.10
C MET A 1 -10.98 -27.02 0.66
N GLY A 2 -11.95 -26.18 0.31
CA GLY A 2 -12.38 -26.06 -1.10
C GLY A 2 -11.31 -25.35 -1.93
N GLY A 3 -11.17 -25.71 -3.21
CA GLY A 3 -10.29 -25.03 -4.15
C GLY A 3 -10.81 -23.64 -4.53
N ILE A 4 -9.93 -22.77 -5.03
CA ILE A 4 -10.31 -21.51 -5.67
C ILE A 4 -10.44 -21.78 -7.18
N TYR A 5 -11.49 -21.25 -7.80
CA TYR A 5 -11.78 -21.46 -9.21
C TYR A 5 -11.99 -20.13 -9.94
N LEU A 6 -11.40 -20.01 -11.13
CA LEU A 6 -11.71 -18.95 -12.10
C LEU A 6 -12.84 -19.41 -13.00
N ILE A 7 -13.89 -18.60 -13.14
CA ILE A 7 -14.97 -18.83 -14.11
C ILE A 7 -14.59 -18.10 -15.40
N GLN A 8 -14.31 -18.86 -16.47
CA GLN A 8 -14.01 -18.29 -17.79
C GLN A 8 -15.29 -17.91 -18.56
N GLU A 9 -15.16 -17.20 -19.67
CA GLU A 9 -16.29 -16.65 -20.46
C GLU A 9 -17.36 -17.70 -20.87
N GLN A 10 -16.98 -18.98 -20.97
CA GLN A 10 -17.87 -20.08 -21.34
C GLN A 10 -18.46 -20.84 -20.13
N GLY A 11 -18.28 -20.32 -18.91
CA GLY A 11 -18.69 -21.00 -17.67
C GLY A 11 -17.78 -22.15 -17.26
N GLN A 12 -16.65 -22.34 -17.95
CA GLN A 12 -15.63 -23.31 -17.57
C GLN A 12 -14.96 -22.89 -16.26
N LEU A 13 -14.90 -23.83 -15.32
CA LEU A 13 -14.20 -23.66 -14.05
C LEU A 13 -12.76 -24.15 -14.20
N VAL A 14 -11.81 -23.29 -13.88
CA VAL A 14 -10.38 -23.64 -13.82
C VAL A 14 -9.91 -23.54 -12.39
N GLU A 15 -9.43 -24.65 -11.83
CA GLU A 15 -8.85 -24.65 -10.49
C GLU A 15 -7.57 -23.84 -10.46
N MET A 16 -7.43 -22.99 -9.44
CA MET A 16 -6.26 -22.16 -9.22
C MET A 16 -5.46 -22.67 -8.03
N ALA A 17 -4.14 -22.72 -8.16
CA ALA A 17 -3.21 -23.11 -7.12
C ALA A 17 -2.62 -21.88 -6.42
N GLU A 18 -2.65 -21.85 -5.09
CA GLU A 18 -1.92 -20.85 -4.28
C GLU A 18 -0.43 -20.99 -4.57
N THR A 19 0.22 -19.90 -4.97
CA THR A 19 1.63 -19.87 -5.35
C THR A 19 2.30 -18.65 -4.73
N SER A 20 3.52 -18.80 -4.25
CA SER A 20 4.31 -17.68 -3.72
C SER A 20 4.79 -16.75 -4.83
N TYR A 21 4.88 -15.46 -4.53
CA TYR A 21 5.48 -14.50 -5.46
C TYR A 21 6.96 -14.80 -5.68
N GLN A 22 7.39 -14.64 -6.93
CA GLN A 22 8.78 -14.88 -7.33
C GLN A 22 9.73 -13.80 -6.77
N SER A 23 9.27 -12.55 -6.66
CA SER A 23 10.04 -11.41 -6.15
C SER A 23 9.16 -10.40 -5.40
N GLU A 24 9.78 -9.58 -4.55
CA GLU A 24 9.12 -8.41 -3.94
C GLU A 24 8.72 -7.39 -5.01
N ASP A 25 9.60 -7.11 -5.98
CA ASP A 25 9.31 -6.20 -7.09
C ASP A 25 8.05 -6.59 -7.89
N LEU A 26 7.77 -7.90 -8.05
CA LEU A 26 6.52 -8.33 -8.70
C LEU A 26 5.29 -7.91 -7.90
N LEU A 27 5.30 -8.13 -6.58
CA LEU A 27 4.20 -7.72 -5.70
C LEU A 27 4.09 -6.20 -5.63
N GLN A 28 5.23 -5.49 -5.57
CA GLN A 28 5.27 -4.03 -5.65
C GLN A 28 4.63 -3.51 -6.94
N LYS A 29 5.01 -4.07 -8.09
CA LYS A 29 4.43 -3.70 -9.38
C LYS A 29 2.92 -3.94 -9.42
N LEU A 30 2.46 -5.09 -8.94
CA LEU A 30 1.03 -5.41 -8.88
C LEU A 30 0.26 -4.44 -7.98
N LEU A 31 0.81 -4.05 -6.83
CA LEU A 31 0.20 -3.03 -5.96
C LEU A 31 0.12 -1.66 -6.63
N ALA A 32 1.14 -1.30 -7.40
CA ALA A 32 1.15 -0.04 -8.12
C ALA A 32 0.14 -0.02 -9.28
N ASP A 33 0.03 -1.12 -10.02
CA ASP A 33 -0.88 -1.28 -11.15
C ASP A 33 -2.34 -1.50 -10.69
N TYR A 34 -2.53 -2.16 -9.54
CA TYR A 34 -3.83 -2.49 -8.96
C TYR A 34 -3.90 -2.12 -7.47
N PRO A 35 -4.02 -0.82 -7.12
CA PRO A 35 -4.05 -0.36 -5.74
C PRO A 35 -5.17 -0.96 -4.88
N SER A 36 -6.27 -1.41 -5.50
CA SER A 36 -7.39 -2.09 -4.83
C SER A 36 -6.97 -3.39 -4.11
N LEU A 37 -5.81 -3.97 -4.46
CA LEU A 37 -5.25 -5.12 -3.76
C LEU A 37 -4.94 -4.86 -2.27
N LEU A 38 -4.81 -3.59 -1.85
CA LEU A 38 -4.71 -3.22 -0.43
C LEU A 38 -6.04 -3.39 0.35
N ALA A 39 -7.12 -3.82 -0.33
CA ALA A 39 -8.40 -4.21 0.26
C ALA A 39 -8.96 -3.16 1.24
N GLY A 40 -9.21 -1.96 0.74
CA GLY A 40 -9.66 -0.84 1.57
C GLY A 40 -10.95 -1.10 2.34
N GLU A 41 -11.82 -2.01 1.85
CA GLU A 41 -13.03 -2.44 2.57
C GLU A 41 -12.75 -3.28 3.82
N GLN A 42 -11.58 -3.93 3.92
CA GLN A 42 -11.19 -4.67 5.11
C GLN A 42 -10.69 -3.75 6.23
N ILE A 43 -10.22 -2.55 5.86
CA ILE A 43 -9.80 -1.52 6.82
C ILE A 43 -11.03 -0.84 7.43
N ASP A 44 -11.96 -0.42 6.57
CA ASP A 44 -13.21 0.22 6.98
C ASP A 44 -14.32 -0.19 6.00
N SER A 45 -15.22 -1.06 6.44
CA SER A 45 -16.31 -1.56 5.59
C SER A 45 -17.43 -0.54 5.38
N ALA A 46 -17.56 0.45 6.27
CA ALA A 46 -18.57 1.51 6.15
C ALA A 46 -18.10 2.63 5.21
N ALA A 47 -16.80 2.90 5.19
CA ALA A 47 -16.16 3.81 4.25
C ALA A 47 -14.87 3.19 3.68
N PRO A 48 -14.98 2.30 2.68
CA PRO A 48 -13.83 1.63 2.07
C PRO A 48 -12.77 2.61 1.60
N ARG A 49 -11.51 2.32 1.94
CA ARG A 49 -10.37 3.15 1.51
C ARG A 49 -10.15 2.99 0.02
N ARG A 50 -10.09 4.11 -0.69
CA ARG A 50 -9.68 4.17 -2.09
C ARG A 50 -8.24 4.68 -2.14
N TRP A 51 -7.42 4.07 -2.97
CA TRP A 51 -5.98 4.28 -2.94
C TRP A 51 -5.52 5.03 -4.18
N LEU A 52 -4.83 6.14 -3.96
CA LEU A 52 -4.16 6.92 -4.98
C LEU A 52 -2.66 6.76 -4.79
N LEU A 53 -2.00 6.02 -5.69
CA LEU A 53 -0.56 5.88 -5.65
C LEU A 53 0.07 7.26 -5.90
N VAL A 54 0.96 7.70 -5.01
CA VAL A 54 1.80 8.90 -5.21
C VAL A 54 3.10 8.52 -5.90
N SER A 55 3.85 7.57 -5.37
CA SER A 55 5.09 7.12 -6.01
C SER A 55 5.48 5.74 -5.52
N ARG A 56 6.19 5.01 -6.38
CA ARG A 56 7.02 3.87 -5.98
C ARG A 56 8.38 4.38 -5.51
N GLU A 57 9.05 3.61 -4.66
CA GLU A 57 10.44 3.82 -4.23
C GLU A 57 10.73 5.28 -3.83
N ILE A 58 9.83 5.88 -3.06
CA ILE A 58 9.94 7.29 -2.71
C ILE A 58 10.98 7.48 -1.61
N LEU A 59 11.89 8.43 -1.81
CA LEU A 59 12.93 8.71 -0.84
C LEU A 59 12.33 9.42 0.39
N ILE A 60 12.66 8.91 1.57
CA ILE A 60 12.25 9.50 2.84
C ILE A 60 13.33 10.50 3.28
N PRO A 61 13.01 11.79 3.40
CA PRO A 61 13.98 12.80 3.85
C PRO A 61 14.41 12.51 5.29
N ASP A 62 15.72 12.48 5.55
CA ASP A 62 16.30 12.34 6.88
C ASP A 62 16.80 13.68 7.47
N SER A 63 16.66 14.76 6.71
CA SER A 63 16.88 16.16 7.10
C SER A 63 16.20 17.12 6.11
N GLU A 64 16.20 18.43 6.37
CA GLU A 64 15.59 19.44 5.49
C GLU A 64 16.21 19.47 4.07
N ASP A 65 17.52 19.22 3.96
CA ASP A 65 18.31 19.39 2.73
C ASP A 65 18.82 18.08 2.10
N SER A 66 18.51 16.92 2.68
CA SER A 66 18.97 15.63 2.16
C SER A 66 17.99 15.02 1.16
N GLY A 67 18.53 14.29 0.18
CA GLY A 67 17.76 13.53 -0.80
C GLY A 67 17.06 12.30 -0.21
N GLY A 68 17.26 11.99 1.07
CA GLY A 68 16.77 10.80 1.75
C GLY A 68 17.75 9.63 1.68
N ARG A 69 17.97 8.97 2.82
CA ARG A 69 18.86 7.80 2.94
C ARG A 69 18.18 6.49 2.58
N TRP A 70 16.86 6.44 2.71
CA TRP A 70 16.06 5.25 2.55
C TRP A 70 14.92 5.50 1.58
N ALA A 71 14.53 4.46 0.86
CA ALA A 71 13.36 4.46 0.00
C ALA A 71 12.26 3.63 0.65
N LEU A 72 11.04 4.17 0.61
CA LEU A 72 9.81 3.47 0.92
C LEU A 72 9.25 2.87 -0.36
N ASP A 73 8.82 1.61 -0.32
CA ASP A 73 8.35 0.90 -1.52
C ASP A 73 7.19 1.64 -2.21
N HIS A 74 6.18 2.08 -1.45
CA HIS A 74 5.12 2.94 -1.99
C HIS A 74 4.62 3.98 -1.00
N LEU A 75 4.30 5.16 -1.53
CA LEU A 75 3.44 6.12 -0.87
C LEU A 75 2.09 6.18 -1.59
N PHE A 76 1.01 6.04 -0.82
CA PHE A 76 -0.35 6.25 -1.25
C PHE A 76 -1.00 7.40 -0.48
N LEU A 77 -2.08 7.95 -1.05
CA LEU A 77 -3.07 8.77 -0.37
C LEU A 77 -4.43 8.10 -0.47
N ASP A 78 -5.30 8.34 0.51
CA ASP A 78 -6.72 7.97 0.42
C ASP A 78 -7.63 9.18 0.24
N GLN A 79 -8.93 8.95 0.05
CA GLN A 79 -9.92 10.02 -0.16
C GLN A 79 -10.00 11.05 0.98
N ASP A 80 -9.52 10.70 2.18
CA ASP A 80 -9.48 11.60 3.35
C ASP A 80 -8.12 12.31 3.47
N GLY A 81 -7.25 12.15 2.47
CA GLY A 81 -5.93 12.73 2.40
C GLY A 81 -4.95 12.12 3.40
N ILE A 82 -5.14 10.87 3.84
CA ILE A 82 -4.23 10.24 4.81
C ILE A 82 -3.02 9.65 4.06
N PRO A 83 -1.78 10.12 4.35
CA PRO A 83 -0.57 9.49 3.82
C PRO A 83 -0.46 8.05 4.30
N THR A 84 -0.37 7.12 3.35
CA THR A 84 -0.27 5.69 3.60
C THR A 84 1.06 5.18 3.08
N LEU A 85 1.96 4.85 4.00
CA LEU A 85 3.29 4.33 3.71
C LEU A 85 3.22 2.81 3.68
N VAL A 86 3.62 2.21 2.55
CA VAL A 86 3.52 0.78 2.31
C VAL A 86 4.90 0.19 2.12
N GLU A 87 5.21 -0.85 2.89
CA GLU A 87 6.43 -1.65 2.76
C GLU A 87 6.05 -3.09 2.36
N VAL A 88 6.69 -3.60 1.31
CA VAL A 88 6.39 -4.89 0.72
C VAL A 88 7.51 -5.88 1.05
N LYS A 89 7.14 -7.08 1.50
CA LYS A 89 8.09 -8.13 1.84
C LYS A 89 7.57 -9.52 1.43
N ARG A 90 8.48 -10.47 1.19
CA ARG A 90 8.12 -11.89 1.02
C ARG A 90 8.14 -12.64 2.34
N ALA A 91 7.21 -13.56 2.56
CA ALA A 91 7.14 -14.39 3.76
C ALA A 91 8.41 -15.20 4.06
N SER A 92 9.22 -15.50 3.05
CA SER A 92 10.50 -16.20 3.20
C SER A 92 11.61 -15.34 3.80
N ASP A 93 11.45 -14.01 3.88
CA ASP A 93 12.45 -13.14 4.47
C ASP A 93 12.36 -13.15 6.00
N SER A 94 13.14 -14.03 6.63
CA SER A 94 13.22 -14.16 8.08
C SER A 94 13.75 -12.91 8.82
N ARG A 95 14.28 -11.90 8.10
CA ARG A 95 14.74 -10.62 8.64
C ARG A 95 13.58 -9.64 8.89
N ILE A 96 12.40 -9.90 8.31
CA ILE A 96 11.18 -9.07 8.42
C ILE A 96 10.82 -8.71 9.86
N ARG A 97 11.08 -9.56 10.85
CA ARG A 97 10.33 -9.46 12.12
C ARG A 97 10.57 -8.20 12.96
N ARG A 98 11.78 -7.62 12.96
CA ARG A 98 12.13 -6.49 13.86
C ARG A 98 12.72 -5.30 13.12
N GLU A 99 13.54 -5.59 12.11
CA GLU A 99 14.18 -4.55 11.30
C GLU A 99 13.12 -3.72 10.56
N VAL A 100 12.14 -4.38 9.94
CA VAL A 100 11.09 -3.69 9.16
C VAL A 100 10.20 -2.79 10.03
N VAL A 101 9.95 -3.18 11.29
CA VAL A 101 9.14 -2.38 12.22
C VAL A 101 9.91 -1.15 12.65
N GLY A 102 11.18 -1.32 13.01
CA GLY A 102 12.06 -0.19 13.34
C GLY A 102 12.20 0.77 12.17
N GLN A 103 12.41 0.24 10.97
CA GLN A 103 12.49 1.00 9.72
C GLN A 103 11.20 1.77 9.45
N MET A 104 10.04 1.14 9.56
CA MET A 104 8.76 1.83 9.35
C MET A 104 8.50 2.93 10.38
N LEU A 105 8.89 2.73 11.64
CA LEU A 105 8.78 3.76 12.67
C LEU A 105 9.75 4.92 12.41
N ASP A 106 10.95 4.64 11.91
CA ASP A 106 11.91 5.66 11.49
C ASP A 106 11.37 6.45 10.28
N TYR A 107 10.77 5.76 9.31
CA TYR A 107 10.10 6.41 8.17
C TYR A 107 8.96 7.32 8.63
N ALA A 108 8.09 6.84 9.52
CA ALA A 108 7.02 7.62 10.09
C ALA A 108 7.53 8.87 10.80
N ALA A 109 8.55 8.73 11.65
CA ALA A 109 9.14 9.85 12.38
C ALA A 109 9.75 10.89 11.44
N ASN A 110 10.49 10.46 10.42
CA ASN A 110 11.11 11.37 9.45
C ASN A 110 10.08 11.99 8.49
N ALA A 111 9.08 11.23 8.04
CA ALA A 111 8.00 11.70 7.18
C ALA A 111 7.25 12.88 7.82
N VAL A 112 6.88 12.75 9.09
CA VAL A 112 6.13 13.79 9.81
C VAL A 112 6.98 15.04 10.03
N ASN A 113 8.28 14.89 10.26
CA ASN A 113 9.17 16.01 10.57
C ASN A 113 9.69 16.75 9.33
N TYR A 114 9.98 16.04 8.24
CA TYR A 114 10.78 16.58 7.13
C TYR A 114 10.11 16.49 5.76
N TRP A 115 9.02 15.73 5.62
CA TRP A 115 8.39 15.58 4.32
C TRP A 115 7.58 16.81 3.96
N SER A 116 8.09 17.60 3.02
CA SER A 116 7.33 18.70 2.43
C SER A 116 6.18 18.15 1.59
N ILE A 117 4.97 18.68 1.83
CA ILE A 117 3.81 18.39 1.00
C ILE A 117 4.05 18.75 -0.47
N ASP A 118 4.81 19.81 -0.75
CA ASP A 118 5.12 20.23 -2.12
C ASP A 118 5.92 19.15 -2.86
N LYS A 119 6.81 18.43 -2.16
CA LYS A 119 7.53 17.29 -2.73
C LYS A 119 6.56 16.16 -3.09
N ILE A 120 5.65 15.80 -2.18
CA ILE A 120 4.63 14.75 -2.41
C ILE A 120 3.74 15.13 -3.60
N ARG A 121 3.24 16.37 -3.62
CA ARG A 121 2.39 16.91 -4.67
C ARG A 121 3.10 16.92 -6.02
N THR A 122 4.34 17.43 -6.07
CA THR A 122 5.14 17.46 -7.31
C THR A 122 5.38 16.05 -7.85
N GLN A 123 5.69 15.08 -6.98
CA GLN A 123 5.86 13.69 -7.40
C GLN A 123 4.56 13.08 -7.97
N PHE A 124 3.42 13.39 -7.35
CA PHE A 124 2.12 12.94 -7.86
C PHE A 124 1.75 13.60 -9.20
N GLU A 125 1.89 14.91 -9.31
CA GLU A 125 1.53 15.71 -10.49
C GLU A 125 2.44 15.45 -11.69
N ALA A 126 3.61 14.82 -11.49
CA ALA A 126 4.47 14.35 -12.58
C ALA A 126 3.85 13.17 -13.37
N LYS A 127 2.81 12.51 -12.84
CA LYS A 127 2.13 11.42 -13.51
C LYS A 127 1.22 11.92 -14.63
N ARG A 128 1.04 11.10 -15.65
CA ARG A 128 -0.03 11.30 -16.62
C ARG A 128 -1.38 11.17 -15.90
N ASP A 129 -2.31 12.03 -16.27
CA ASP A 129 -3.70 12.00 -15.79
C ASP A 129 -3.86 12.19 -14.27
N SER A 130 -2.85 12.76 -13.59
CA SER A 130 -2.85 12.97 -12.14
C SER A 130 -4.08 13.74 -11.64
N GLU A 131 -4.50 14.77 -12.39
CA GLU A 131 -5.70 15.55 -12.06
C GLU A 131 -6.98 14.70 -12.11
N GLN A 132 -7.14 13.89 -13.17
CA GLN A 132 -8.29 13.00 -13.31
C GLN A 132 -8.31 11.95 -12.19
N LEU A 133 -7.17 11.30 -11.91
CA LEU A 133 -7.06 10.31 -10.84
C LEU A 133 -7.40 10.90 -9.47
N LEU A 134 -7.01 12.16 -9.23
CA LEU A 134 -7.35 12.85 -7.99
C LEU A 134 -8.84 13.18 -7.92
N ILE A 135 -9.46 13.63 -9.01
CA ILE A 135 -10.90 13.89 -9.09
C ILE A 135 -11.69 12.60 -8.85
N GLU A 136 -11.29 11.48 -9.48
CA GLU A 136 -11.90 10.16 -9.25
C GLU A 136 -11.79 9.73 -7.78
N LEU A 137 -10.64 10.00 -7.14
CA LEU A 137 -10.43 9.72 -5.73
C LEU A 137 -11.37 10.54 -4.83
N ILE A 138 -11.48 11.86 -5.00
CA ILE A 138 -12.26 12.72 -4.09
C ILE A 138 -13.75 12.76 -4.45
N GLY A 139 -14.11 12.35 -5.68
CA GLY A 139 -15.43 12.44 -6.26
C GLY A 139 -15.65 13.79 -6.97
N GLU A 140 -16.34 13.75 -8.12
CA GLU A 140 -16.57 14.93 -8.98
C GLU A 140 -17.28 16.09 -8.24
N ASP A 141 -18.21 15.77 -7.33
CA ASP A 141 -18.93 16.76 -6.52
C ASP A 141 -18.05 17.48 -5.49
N ASN A 142 -16.87 16.93 -5.19
CA ASN A 142 -15.90 17.43 -4.22
C ASN A 142 -14.59 17.90 -4.87
N ALA A 143 -14.59 18.24 -6.17
CA ALA A 143 -13.42 18.51 -7.02
C ALA A 143 -12.53 19.73 -6.62
N ASN A 144 -12.49 20.11 -5.35
CA ASN A 144 -11.51 21.07 -4.83
C ASN A 144 -10.21 20.36 -4.46
N THR A 145 -9.35 20.18 -5.46
CA THR A 145 -8.02 19.56 -5.33
C THR A 145 -7.12 20.30 -4.33
N GLU A 146 -7.24 21.62 -4.23
CA GLU A 146 -6.45 22.42 -3.29
C GLU A 146 -6.86 22.13 -1.83
N LYS A 147 -8.17 22.02 -1.57
CA LYS A 147 -8.67 21.60 -0.25
C LYS A 147 -8.18 20.21 0.12
N PHE A 148 -8.10 19.30 -0.85
CA PHE A 148 -7.53 17.97 -0.64
C PHE A 148 -6.06 18.06 -0.20
N TRP A 149 -5.21 18.82 -0.91
CA TRP A 149 -3.80 18.98 -0.53
C TRP A 149 -3.61 19.66 0.84
N GLN A 150 -4.48 20.59 1.20
CA GLN A 150 -4.52 21.17 2.55
C GLN A 150 -4.86 20.11 3.62
N GLN A 151 -5.79 19.20 3.31
CA GLN A 151 -6.12 18.09 4.20
C GLN A 151 -4.94 17.13 4.36
N VAL A 152 -4.24 16.80 3.27
CA VAL A 152 -3.02 15.96 3.31
C VAL A 152 -1.94 16.62 4.18
N THR A 153 -1.70 17.92 4.00
CA THR A 153 -0.77 18.69 4.82
C THR A 153 -1.13 18.60 6.31
N THR A 154 -2.40 18.82 6.63
CA THR A 154 -2.91 18.77 8.01
C THR A 154 -2.72 17.39 8.62
N ASN A 155 -3.07 16.33 7.88
CA ASN A 155 -2.91 14.95 8.34
C ASN A 155 -1.44 14.62 8.59
N LEU A 156 -0.55 14.97 7.67
CA LEU A 156 0.89 14.71 7.79
C LEU A 156 1.48 15.43 9.01
N GLN A 157 1.19 16.72 9.19
CA GLN A 157 1.65 17.52 10.33
C GLN A 157 1.10 17.02 11.67
N ALA A 158 -0.13 16.49 11.68
CA ALA A 158 -0.72 15.88 12.87
C ALA A 158 -0.18 14.48 13.17
N GLY A 159 0.67 13.91 12.31
CA GLY A 159 1.09 12.51 12.40
C GLY A 159 -0.03 11.51 12.11
N LYS A 160 -1.13 11.95 11.47
CA LYS A 160 -2.23 11.11 11.02
C LYS A 160 -1.83 10.45 9.70
N ILE A 161 -1.06 9.38 9.84
CA ILE A 161 -0.53 8.58 8.75
C ILE A 161 -0.88 7.11 8.96
N ARG A 162 -0.80 6.32 7.90
CA ARG A 162 -1.04 4.88 7.94
C ARG A 162 0.21 4.15 7.49
N LEU A 163 0.64 3.16 8.27
CA LEU A 163 1.77 2.29 7.96
C LEU A 163 1.21 0.91 7.61
N ILE A 164 1.51 0.40 6.42
CA ILE A 164 1.01 -0.90 5.97
C ILE A 164 2.18 -1.80 5.61
N PHE A 165 2.26 -2.96 6.27
CA PHE A 165 3.10 -4.06 5.82
C PHE A 165 2.32 -4.94 4.86
N VAL A 166 2.89 -5.22 3.70
CA VAL A 166 2.28 -6.11 2.71
C VAL A 166 3.19 -7.31 2.49
N ALA A 167 2.61 -8.52 2.56
CA ALA A 167 3.31 -9.75 2.23
C ALA A 167 2.37 -10.80 1.67
N ASP A 168 2.93 -11.87 1.10
CA ASP A 168 2.15 -13.07 0.73
C ASP A 168 1.72 -13.90 1.94
N LYS A 169 2.47 -13.77 3.03
CA LYS A 169 2.09 -14.27 4.35
C LYS A 169 2.77 -13.45 5.44
N ILE A 170 1.97 -13.01 6.40
CA ILE A 170 2.40 -12.23 7.56
C ILE A 170 2.72 -13.19 8.71
N PRO A 171 3.94 -13.17 9.27
CA PRO A 171 4.26 -13.96 10.44
C PRO A 171 3.39 -13.57 11.64
N VAL A 172 2.96 -14.55 12.44
CA VAL A 172 2.13 -14.34 13.63
C VAL A 172 2.79 -13.36 14.61
N GLU A 173 4.11 -13.34 14.69
CA GLU A 173 4.85 -12.40 15.52
C GLU A 173 4.72 -10.96 15.02
N LEU A 174 4.80 -10.73 13.69
CA LEU A 174 4.60 -9.40 13.11
C LEU A 174 3.15 -8.95 13.33
N GLN A 175 2.18 -9.85 13.10
CA GLN A 175 0.77 -9.58 13.38
C GLN A 175 0.58 -9.10 14.83
N ARG A 176 1.14 -9.80 15.82
CA ARG A 176 1.05 -9.41 17.24
C ARG A 176 1.67 -8.05 17.53
N ILE A 177 2.80 -7.72 16.89
CA ILE A 177 3.44 -6.40 17.04
C ILE A 177 2.54 -5.30 16.46
N VAL A 178 2.01 -5.50 15.25
CA VAL A 178 1.09 -4.58 14.58
C VAL A 178 -0.16 -4.36 15.43
N GLU A 179 -0.81 -5.44 15.90
CA GLU A 179 -2.00 -5.36 16.75
C GLU A 179 -1.73 -4.63 18.08
N PHE A 180 -0.54 -4.80 18.66
CA PHE A 180 -0.16 -4.09 19.87
C PHE A 180 0.06 -2.61 19.60
N LEU A 181 0.84 -2.26 18.57
CA LEU A 181 1.14 -0.88 18.22
C LEU A 181 -0.12 -0.11 17.81
N ASN A 182 -1.00 -0.72 17.01
CA ASN A 182 -2.24 -0.08 16.54
C ASN A 182 -3.19 0.31 17.69
N LYS A 183 -3.11 -0.37 18.86
CA LYS A 183 -3.88 0.00 20.06
C LYS A 183 -3.30 1.21 20.81
N GLN A 184 -2.02 1.50 20.61
CA GLN A 184 -1.30 2.56 21.33
C GLN A 184 -1.09 3.81 20.47
N MET A 185 -1.04 3.65 19.15
CA MET A 185 -0.80 4.73 18.22
C MET A 185 -2.10 5.48 17.91
N ASN A 186 -2.07 6.79 18.12
CA ASN A 186 -3.12 7.74 17.76
C ASN A 186 -2.44 9.10 17.55
N PRO A 187 -2.55 9.73 16.37
CA PRO A 187 -3.47 9.41 15.27
C PRO A 187 -2.91 8.49 14.17
N ALA A 188 -1.69 7.99 14.31
CA ALA A 188 -1.12 7.06 13.34
C ALA A 188 -1.74 5.66 13.45
N GLU A 189 -1.91 5.00 12.31
CA GLU A 189 -2.44 3.63 12.19
C GLU A 189 -1.37 2.69 11.66
N ILE A 190 -1.39 1.43 12.10
CA ILE A 190 -0.48 0.41 11.58
C ILE A 190 -1.24 -0.88 11.28
N LEU A 191 -1.04 -1.40 10.07
CA LEU A 191 -1.77 -2.53 9.53
C LEU A 191 -0.81 -3.53 8.86
N ALA A 192 -1.27 -4.77 8.74
CA ALA A 192 -0.62 -5.80 7.96
C ALA A 192 -1.64 -6.41 7.00
N VAL A 193 -1.28 -6.53 5.73
CA VAL A 193 -2.13 -7.03 4.66
C VAL A 193 -1.45 -8.25 4.01
N GLU A 194 -2.17 -9.37 3.98
CA GLU A 194 -1.77 -10.55 3.24
C GLU A 194 -2.38 -10.54 1.85
N ILE A 195 -1.56 -10.58 0.80
CA ILE A 195 -2.00 -10.68 -0.59
C ILE A 195 -1.53 -12.01 -1.13
N LYS A 196 -2.46 -12.92 -1.41
CA LYS A 196 -2.15 -14.25 -1.93
C LYS A 196 -2.24 -14.26 -3.45
N GLN A 197 -1.29 -14.92 -4.10
CA GLN A 197 -1.34 -15.19 -5.54
C GLN A 197 -1.90 -16.58 -5.79
N TYR A 198 -2.84 -16.66 -6.74
CA TYR A 198 -3.36 -17.91 -7.27
C TYR A 198 -3.10 -17.94 -8.77
N VAL A 199 -2.51 -19.02 -9.27
CA VAL A 199 -2.22 -19.20 -10.70
C VAL A 199 -2.95 -20.43 -11.19
N TRP A 200 -3.42 -20.39 -12.43
CA TRP A 200 -3.87 -21.57 -13.15
C TRP A 200 -2.83 -21.91 -14.22
N THR A 201 -2.63 -23.19 -14.45
CA THR A 201 -1.85 -23.66 -15.61
C THR A 201 -2.86 -24.14 -16.63
N GLU A 202 -2.77 -23.68 -17.88
CA GLU A 202 -3.52 -24.30 -18.96
C GLU A 202 -3.02 -25.74 -19.06
N LEU A 203 -3.91 -26.72 -18.84
CA LEU A 203 -3.59 -28.10 -19.16
C LEU A 203 -3.33 -28.13 -20.66
N GLU A 204 -2.06 -28.23 -21.08
CA GLU A 204 -1.75 -28.59 -22.47
C GLU A 204 -2.55 -29.86 -22.78
N ASP A 205 -3.39 -29.78 -23.81
CA ASP A 205 -4.13 -30.91 -24.36
C ASP A 205 -3.13 -32.04 -24.65
N LEU A 206 -3.00 -32.98 -23.71
CA LEU A 206 -2.35 -34.27 -23.93
C LEU A 206 -3.30 -35.14 -24.77
N SER A 207 -3.53 -34.71 -26.01
CA SER A 207 -4.10 -35.53 -27.07
C SER A 207 -3.33 -35.28 -28.37
N SER A 208 -2.22 -35.99 -28.52
CA SER A 208 -1.62 -36.33 -29.82
C SER A 208 -1.65 -37.85 -29.97
#